data_AF-G8SJ65-F1
#
_entry.id   AF-G8SJ65-F1
#
_cell.length_a   1.000
_cell.length_b   1.000
_cell.length_c   1.000
_cell.angle_alpha   90.00
_cell.angle_beta   90.00
_cell.angle_gamma   90.00
#
_symmetry.space_group_name_H-M   'P 1'
#
loop_
_entity.id
_entity.type
_entity.pdbx_description
1 polymer ?
#
loop_
_entity_poly.entity_id
_entity_poly.type
_entity_poly.pdbx_seq_one_letter_code
_entity_poly.pdbx_strand_id
1 'polypeptide(L)'
;MGQTLRRWSWPLPSLVVLLVVTPLTACSLSTPLCTAAAGLVTDGRLTAAEYVYGEARKSDEGDCAGDGIERVAGRRKQAAGSDATGRAAVRRHDRTRAAAAFRAALKIDRNDADAVAGLLKLGTAPSAPVAGPVTIVTTPVTGGPSIGALRSGCALALITSLALAIGMWWTRRRAGNLRAESTRIRKAGETSPRTTSSSLISIERQVRARLAQVSAAAESADLRVADLEADMAKLRERVDRAEQGHRDALLLAHQLFEALRASRPAEVVVIEESYDA
;
A
#
# COMPACT_ATOMS: atom_id res chain seq x y z
N MET A 1 -47.55 -21.75 -47.84
CA MET A 1 -46.80 -20.54 -48.22
C MET A 1 -46.39 -19.81 -46.94
N GLY A 2 -45.22 -20.12 -46.39
CA GLY A 2 -44.72 -19.55 -45.13
C GLY A 2 -43.52 -18.65 -45.42
N GLN A 3 -43.67 -17.35 -45.20
CA GLN A 3 -42.58 -16.38 -45.32
C GLN A 3 -41.67 -16.51 -44.10
N THR A 4 -40.48 -17.08 -44.32
CA THR A 4 -39.39 -17.10 -43.35
C THR A 4 -38.71 -15.72 -43.34
N LEU A 5 -39.07 -14.89 -42.36
CA LEU A 5 -38.39 -13.63 -42.07
C LEU A 5 -36.95 -13.93 -41.59
N ARG A 6 -36.01 -13.97 -42.53
CA ARG A 6 -34.56 -13.97 -42.26
C ARG A 6 -34.20 -12.65 -41.57
N ARG A 7 -34.08 -12.69 -40.24
CA ARG A 7 -33.46 -11.62 -39.46
C ARG A 7 -32.00 -11.46 -39.89
N TRP A 8 -31.74 -10.43 -40.70
CA TRP A 8 -30.42 -9.92 -41.01
C TRP A 8 -29.84 -9.25 -39.76
N SER A 9 -29.08 -10.00 -38.96
CA SER A 9 -28.27 -9.44 -37.89
C SER A 9 -27.01 -8.81 -38.49
N TRP A 10 -27.01 -7.48 -38.64
CA TRP A 10 -25.83 -6.70 -38.97
C TRP A 10 -24.79 -6.81 -37.84
N PRO A 11 -23.59 -7.37 -38.08
CA PRO A 11 -22.52 -7.37 -37.08
C PRO A 11 -21.75 -6.04 -37.15
N LEU A 12 -22.36 -4.96 -36.67
CA LEU A 12 -21.71 -3.63 -36.63
C LEU A 12 -21.88 -2.95 -35.26
N PRO A 13 -21.27 -3.48 -34.19
CA PRO A 13 -20.76 -2.59 -33.14
C PRO A 13 -19.31 -2.90 -32.73
N SER A 14 -18.54 -3.63 -33.55
CA SER A 14 -17.16 -4.01 -33.20
C SER A 14 -16.08 -3.06 -33.75
N LEU A 15 -16.42 -2.07 -34.58
CA LEU A 15 -15.43 -1.26 -35.30
C LEU A 15 -15.18 0.14 -34.69
N VAL A 16 -15.88 0.54 -33.62
CA VAL A 16 -15.72 1.87 -32.99
C VAL A 16 -14.78 1.86 -31.77
N VAL A 17 -14.27 0.69 -31.36
CA VAL A 17 -13.38 0.59 -30.17
C VAL A 17 -11.89 0.70 -30.52
N LEU A 18 -11.51 0.80 -31.80
CA LEU A 18 -10.10 0.71 -32.21
C LEU A 18 -9.34 2.05 -32.36
N LEU A 19 -9.96 3.21 -32.11
CA LEU A 19 -9.43 4.50 -32.61
C LEU A 19 -9.27 5.64 -31.59
N VAL A 20 -9.20 5.33 -30.28
CA VAL A 20 -8.71 6.28 -29.27
C VAL A 20 -7.89 5.55 -28.20
N VAL A 21 -6.83 4.85 -28.63
CA VAL A 21 -5.70 4.55 -27.74
C VAL A 21 -4.56 5.45 -28.19
N THR A 22 -4.78 6.76 -28.11
CA THR A 22 -3.68 7.73 -28.16
C THR A 22 -2.76 7.42 -26.99
N PRO A 23 -1.48 7.13 -27.23
CA PRO A 23 -0.55 6.81 -26.16
C PRO A 23 -0.37 8.04 -25.27
N LEU A 24 -1.06 8.05 -24.13
CA LEU A 24 -0.77 8.91 -22.97
C LEU A 24 0.60 8.60 -22.34
N THR A 25 1.45 7.83 -23.01
CA THR A 25 2.77 7.39 -22.52
C THR A 25 3.87 8.44 -22.65
N ALA A 26 3.56 9.69 -23.03
CA ALA A 26 4.58 10.70 -23.34
C ALA A 26 4.44 12.03 -22.58
N CYS A 27 3.86 11.99 -21.39
CA CYS A 27 4.16 12.98 -20.33
C CYS A 27 4.66 12.21 -19.11
N SER A 28 5.76 11.49 -19.27
CA SER A 28 6.59 11.09 -18.13
C SER A 28 7.19 12.39 -17.59
N LEU A 29 6.42 13.09 -16.74
CA LEU A 29 6.98 14.13 -15.88
C LEU A 29 8.22 13.51 -15.25
N SER A 30 9.37 14.16 -15.42
CA SER A 30 10.60 13.67 -14.81
C SER A 30 10.36 13.59 -13.31
N THR A 31 10.34 12.37 -12.75
CA THR A 31 10.24 12.11 -11.31
C THR A 31 11.61 11.65 -10.81
N PRO A 32 12.61 12.56 -10.76
CA PRO A 32 13.99 12.21 -10.44
C PRO A 32 14.11 11.63 -9.03
N LEU A 33 13.35 12.13 -8.04
CA LEU A 33 13.39 11.62 -6.67
C LEU A 33 12.80 10.22 -6.59
N CYS A 34 11.66 9.95 -7.24
CA CYS A 34 11.11 8.59 -7.32
C CYS A 34 12.08 7.62 -8.02
N THR A 35 12.78 8.06 -9.06
CA THR A 35 13.78 7.23 -9.77
C THR A 35 14.98 6.93 -8.87
N ALA A 36 15.50 7.94 -8.17
CA ALA A 36 16.59 7.78 -7.21
C ALA A 36 16.19 6.85 -6.05
N ALA A 37 14.98 7.02 -5.50
CA ALA A 37 14.44 6.17 -4.45
C ALA A 37 14.28 4.71 -4.91
N ALA A 38 13.82 4.47 -6.14
CA ALA A 38 13.71 3.12 -6.71
C ALA A 38 15.08 2.43 -6.82
N GLY A 39 16.14 3.19 -7.16
CA GLY A 39 17.52 2.69 -7.10
C GLY A 39 17.89 2.23 -5.69
N LEU A 40 17.60 3.04 -4.67
CA LEU A 40 17.86 2.70 -3.26
C LEU A 40 17.09 1.46 -2.79
N VAL A 41 15.84 1.26 -3.25
CA VAL A 41 15.08 0.02 -2.97
C VAL A 41 15.79 -1.20 -3.57
N THR A 42 16.28 -1.07 -4.81
CA THR A 42 17.00 -2.15 -5.51
C THR A 42 18.29 -2.52 -4.80
N ASP A 43 18.98 -1.52 -4.22
CA ASP A 43 20.17 -1.71 -3.41
C ASP A 43 19.89 -2.23 -1.99
N GLY A 44 18.62 -2.42 -1.62
CA GLY A 44 18.22 -2.87 -0.28
C GLY A 44 18.45 -1.81 0.81
N ARG A 45 18.51 -0.52 0.46
CA ARG A 45 18.70 0.60 1.41
C ARG A 45 17.35 1.24 1.73
N LEU A 46 16.47 0.47 2.36
CA LEU A 46 15.05 0.79 2.46
C LEU A 46 14.77 2.08 3.26
N THR A 47 15.53 2.35 4.31
CA THR A 47 15.40 3.60 5.09
C THR A 47 15.75 4.84 4.28
N ALA A 48 16.81 4.78 3.46
CA ALA A 48 17.15 5.88 2.58
C ALA A 48 16.10 6.04 1.47
N ALA A 49 15.59 4.93 0.92
CA ALA A 49 14.53 4.96 -0.09
C ALA A 49 13.24 5.61 0.45
N GLU A 50 12.81 5.26 1.66
CA GLU A 50 11.64 5.84 2.31
C GLU A 50 11.78 7.36 2.48
N TYR A 51 12.96 7.81 2.94
CA TYR A 51 13.26 9.24 3.06
C TYR A 51 13.13 9.95 1.70
N VAL A 52 13.74 9.41 0.64
CA VAL A 52 13.71 10.03 -0.70
C VAL A 52 12.30 10.00 -1.30
N TYR A 53 11.51 8.94 -1.11
CA TYR A 53 10.10 8.95 -1.50
C TYR A 53 9.28 9.97 -0.68
N GLY A 54 9.62 10.17 0.60
CA GLY A 54 9.04 11.23 1.42
C GLY A 54 9.28 12.62 0.84
N GLU A 55 10.51 12.90 0.38
CA GLU A 55 10.86 14.15 -0.31
C GLU A 55 10.19 14.27 -1.69
N ALA A 56 10.08 13.16 -2.44
CA ALA A 56 9.34 13.11 -3.70
C ALA A 56 7.87 13.49 -3.51
N ARG A 57 7.24 13.01 -2.43
CA ARG A 57 5.87 13.37 -2.06
C ARG A 57 5.74 14.85 -1.72
N LYS A 58 6.70 15.42 -0.98
CA LYS A 58 6.72 16.87 -0.68
C LYS A 58 6.92 17.73 -1.93
N SER A 59 7.61 17.19 -2.93
CA SER A 59 7.91 17.86 -4.20
C SER A 59 6.83 17.63 -5.27
N ASP A 60 5.71 17.00 -4.90
CA ASP A 60 4.58 16.68 -5.78
C ASP A 60 4.98 15.90 -7.06
N GLU A 61 5.92 14.94 -6.93
CA GLU A 61 6.27 14.01 -8.03
C GLU A 61 5.14 13.00 -8.35
N GLY A 62 3.99 13.11 -7.70
CA GLY A 62 2.77 12.33 -7.96
C GLY A 62 2.72 10.98 -7.24
N ASP A 63 1.90 10.08 -7.78
CA ASP A 63 1.55 8.79 -7.16
C ASP A 63 2.76 7.86 -6.95
N CYS A 64 3.85 8.06 -7.70
CA CYS A 64 5.07 7.25 -7.58
C CYS A 64 5.66 7.27 -6.17
N ALA A 65 5.49 8.38 -5.43
CA ALA A 65 5.97 8.51 -4.07
C ALA A 65 5.14 7.67 -3.09
N GLY A 66 3.81 7.67 -3.23
CA GLY A 66 2.90 6.85 -2.42
C GLY A 66 3.15 5.36 -2.64
N ASP A 67 3.14 4.93 -3.91
CA ASP A 67 3.42 3.55 -4.31
C ASP A 67 4.83 3.10 -3.90
N GLY A 68 5.79 4.04 -3.90
CA GLY A 68 7.15 3.84 -3.45
C GLY A 68 7.23 3.51 -1.96
N ILE A 69 6.56 4.31 -1.11
CA ILE A 69 6.50 4.09 0.34
C ILE A 69 5.82 2.76 0.65
N GLU A 70 4.72 2.42 -0.02
CA GLU A 70 4.04 1.13 0.18
C GLU A 70 4.95 -0.06 -0.20
N ARG A 71 5.67 0.05 -1.33
CA ARG A 71 6.67 -0.96 -1.73
C ARG A 71 7.78 -1.12 -0.70
N VAL A 72 8.29 -0.02 -0.12
CA VAL A 72 9.28 -0.06 0.96
C VAL A 72 8.73 -0.77 2.20
N ALA A 73 7.51 -0.44 2.63
CA ALA A 73 6.84 -1.09 3.75
C ALA A 73 6.65 -2.60 3.50
N GLY A 74 6.26 -2.99 2.28
CA GLY A 74 6.14 -4.38 1.87
C GLY A 74 7.46 -5.14 1.94
N ARG A 75 8.58 -4.54 1.50
CA ARG A 75 9.92 -5.12 1.61
C ARG A 75 10.37 -5.27 3.07
N ARG A 76 10.16 -4.26 3.91
CA ARG A 76 10.46 -4.36 5.35
C ARG A 76 9.66 -5.45 6.05
N LYS A 77 8.39 -5.62 5.70
CA LYS A 77 7.58 -6.73 6.21
C LYS A 77 8.16 -8.10 5.83
N GLN A 78 8.69 -8.24 4.61
CA GLN A 78 9.39 -9.46 4.18
C GLN A 78 10.69 -9.69 4.97
N ALA A 79 11.50 -8.64 5.18
CA ALA A 79 12.72 -8.71 5.99
C ALA A 79 12.39 -9.15 7.43
N ALA A 80 11.39 -8.52 8.06
CA ALA A 80 10.93 -8.86 9.40
C ALA A 80 10.45 -10.33 9.53
N GLY A 81 9.87 -10.90 8.47
CA GLY A 81 9.50 -12.32 8.42
C GLY A 81 10.70 -13.25 8.44
N SER A 82 11.76 -12.91 7.69
CA SER A 82 13.05 -13.62 7.73
C SER A 82 13.69 -13.53 9.11
N ASP A 83 13.65 -12.36 9.73
CA ASP A 83 14.15 -12.13 11.09
C ASP A 83 13.43 -12.92 12.17
N ALA A 84 12.08 -12.96 12.11
CA ALA A 84 11.28 -13.78 13.00
C ALA A 84 11.65 -15.27 12.86
N THR A 85 11.91 -15.72 11.62
CA THR A 85 12.39 -17.08 11.34
C THR A 85 13.77 -17.33 11.95
N GLY A 86 14.69 -16.36 11.84
CA GLY A 86 16.02 -16.40 12.46
C GLY A 86 15.95 -16.54 13.97
N ARG A 87 15.17 -15.67 14.64
CA ARG A 87 14.94 -15.73 16.09
C ARG A 87 14.32 -17.06 16.53
N ALA A 88 13.40 -17.61 15.75
CA ALA A 88 12.80 -18.92 16.03
C ALA A 88 13.82 -20.06 15.89
N ALA A 89 14.75 -19.99 14.94
CA ALA A 89 15.83 -20.97 14.80
C ALA A 89 16.85 -20.87 15.96
N VAL A 90 17.17 -19.66 16.45
CA VAL A 90 18.00 -19.46 17.66
C VAL A 90 17.39 -20.19 18.86
N ARG A 91 16.08 -20.06 19.09
CA ARG A 91 15.37 -20.74 20.19
C ARG A 91 15.39 -22.27 20.08
N ARG A 92 15.60 -22.81 18.88
CA ARG A 92 15.73 -24.25 18.60
C ARG A 92 17.19 -24.73 18.57
N HIS A 93 18.14 -23.87 18.94
CA HIS A 93 19.58 -24.13 18.85
C HIS A 93 20.09 -24.47 17.44
N ASP A 94 19.35 -24.10 16.39
CA ASP A 94 19.72 -24.31 14.99
C ASP A 94 20.47 -23.06 14.46
N ARG A 95 21.77 -23.00 14.73
CA ARG A 95 22.62 -21.85 14.37
C ARG A 95 22.72 -21.64 12.87
N THR A 96 22.79 -22.73 12.09
CA THR A 96 22.91 -22.67 10.63
C THR A 96 21.68 -22.03 10.01
N ARG A 97 20.48 -22.49 10.40
CA ARG A 97 19.22 -21.93 9.91
C ARG A 97 19.00 -20.50 10.42
N ALA A 98 19.40 -20.20 11.65
CA ALA A 98 19.32 -18.84 12.18
C ALA A 98 20.18 -17.87 11.36
N ALA A 99 21.45 -18.21 11.11
CA ALA A 99 22.34 -17.37 10.32
C ALA A 99 21.86 -17.22 8.87
N ALA A 100 21.33 -18.28 8.26
CA ALA A 100 20.75 -18.20 6.91
C ALA A 100 19.54 -17.26 6.85
N ALA A 101 18.66 -17.31 7.85
CA ALA A 101 17.47 -16.45 7.91
C ALA A 101 17.82 -14.97 8.13
N PHE A 102 18.75 -14.65 9.04
CA PHE A 102 19.22 -13.26 9.21
C PHE A 102 19.93 -12.72 7.96
N ARG A 103 20.74 -13.54 7.27
CA ARG A 103 21.30 -13.12 5.97
C ARG A 103 20.24 -12.90 4.90
N ALA A 104 19.15 -13.67 4.93
CA ALA A 104 18.01 -13.46 4.03
C ALA A 104 17.29 -12.13 4.31
N ALA A 105 17.16 -11.73 5.58
CA ALA A 105 16.66 -10.40 5.94
C ALA A 105 17.60 -9.29 5.41
N LEU A 106 18.91 -9.41 5.64
CA LEU A 106 19.90 -8.43 5.15
C LEU A 106 20.00 -8.32 3.62
N LYS A 107 19.60 -9.36 2.89
CA LYS A 107 19.49 -9.31 1.43
C LYS A 107 18.32 -8.43 0.98
N ILE A 108 17.29 -8.27 1.82
CA ILE A 108 16.10 -7.45 1.55
C ILE A 108 16.31 -6.03 2.07
N ASP A 109 16.79 -5.88 3.30
CA ASP A 109 17.14 -4.61 3.92
C ASP A 109 18.55 -4.69 4.51
N ARG A 110 19.51 -4.06 3.83
CA ARG A 110 20.93 -4.08 4.24
C ARG A 110 21.17 -3.39 5.57
N ASN A 111 20.22 -2.58 6.03
CA ASN A 111 20.32 -1.82 7.27
C ASN A 111 19.41 -2.39 8.38
N ASP A 112 18.95 -3.64 8.25
CA ASP A 112 18.16 -4.31 9.29
C ASP A 112 19.00 -4.56 10.56
N ALA A 113 18.81 -3.72 11.58
CA ALA A 113 19.56 -3.75 12.82
C ALA A 113 19.34 -5.04 13.62
N ASP A 114 18.13 -5.61 13.56
CA ASP A 114 17.78 -6.84 14.28
C ASP A 114 18.51 -8.04 13.66
N ALA A 115 18.54 -8.11 12.33
CA ALA A 115 19.28 -9.13 11.59
C ALA A 115 20.79 -9.08 11.88
N VAL A 116 21.39 -7.88 11.88
CA VAL A 116 22.81 -7.68 12.24
C VAL A 116 23.08 -8.13 13.67
N ALA A 117 22.26 -7.70 14.63
CA ALA A 117 22.40 -8.09 16.02
C ALA A 117 22.25 -9.62 16.20
N GLY A 118 21.36 -10.25 15.44
CA GLY A 118 21.19 -11.70 15.39
C GLY A 118 22.46 -12.43 14.92
N LEU A 119 23.08 -11.97 13.84
CA LEU A 119 24.33 -12.54 13.33
C LEU A 119 25.51 -12.34 14.29
N LEU A 120 25.62 -11.17 14.92
CA LEU A 120 26.65 -10.90 15.93
C LEU A 120 26.53 -11.83 17.14
N LYS A 121 25.30 -12.05 17.64
CA LYS A 121 25.04 -13.03 18.72
C LYS A 121 25.43 -14.46 18.34
N LEU A 122 25.35 -14.80 17.06
CA LEU A 122 25.78 -16.11 16.55
C LEU A 122 27.29 -16.21 16.33
N GLY A 123 28.06 -15.14 16.53
CA GLY A 123 29.50 -15.09 16.23
C GLY A 123 29.79 -15.10 14.72
N THR A 124 28.81 -14.71 13.89
CA THR A 124 28.96 -14.65 12.44
C THR A 124 29.04 -13.21 11.97
N ALA A 125 30.09 -12.87 11.23
CA ALA A 125 30.18 -11.56 10.61
C ALA A 125 29.08 -11.39 9.54
N PRO A 126 28.41 -10.23 9.48
CA PRO A 126 27.54 -9.90 8.35
C PRO A 126 28.38 -9.88 7.07
N SER A 127 27.90 -10.55 6.03
CA SER A 127 28.65 -10.74 4.78
C SER A 127 28.70 -9.48 3.90
N ALA A 128 27.89 -8.47 4.22
CA ALA A 128 27.91 -7.18 3.56
C ALA A 128 28.46 -6.14 4.54
N PRO A 129 29.37 -5.23 4.10
CA PRO A 129 29.74 -4.08 4.91
C PRO A 129 28.45 -3.31 5.22
N VAL A 130 28.24 -3.02 6.51
CA VAL A 130 27.17 -2.12 6.95
C VAL A 130 27.38 -0.83 6.17
N ALA A 131 26.42 -0.50 5.31
CA ALA A 131 26.55 0.68 4.46
C ALA A 131 26.72 1.89 5.38
N GLY A 132 27.82 2.63 5.21
CA GLY A 132 28.02 3.89 5.90
C GLY A 132 26.86 4.85 5.64
N PRO A 133 26.75 5.94 6.44
CA PRO A 133 25.73 6.95 6.27
C PRO A 133 25.68 7.39 4.80
N VAL A 134 24.47 7.38 4.24
CA VAL A 134 24.26 7.75 2.85
C VAL A 134 24.38 9.25 2.72
N THR A 135 25.48 9.74 2.14
CA THR A 135 25.54 11.12 1.69
C THR A 135 24.67 11.24 0.44
N ILE A 136 23.48 11.82 0.59
CA ILE A 136 22.61 12.13 -0.55
C ILE A 136 23.18 13.38 -1.22
N VAL A 137 23.89 13.20 -2.34
CA VAL A 137 24.33 14.33 -3.16
C VAL A 137 23.12 14.79 -3.98
N THR A 138 22.37 15.76 -3.45
CA THR A 138 21.36 16.47 -4.23
C THR A 138 22.08 17.42 -5.18
N THR A 139 22.26 17.04 -6.44
CA THR A 139 22.63 18.01 -7.47
C THR A 139 21.45 18.97 -7.64
N PRO A 140 21.65 20.30 -7.56
CA PRO A 140 20.56 21.26 -7.74
C PRO A 140 20.00 21.12 -9.15
N VAL A 141 18.72 20.73 -9.24
CA VAL A 141 18.01 20.68 -10.52
C VAL A 141 17.65 22.12 -10.88
N THR A 142 18.38 22.70 -11.82
CA THR A 142 18.15 24.07 -12.32
C THR A 142 16.71 24.16 -12.87
N GLY A 143 15.87 24.99 -12.24
CA GLY A 143 14.44 25.04 -12.45
C GLY A 143 14.01 25.41 -13.87
N GLY A 144 13.25 24.51 -14.51
CA GLY A 144 12.39 24.84 -15.64
C GLY A 144 11.00 25.30 -15.14
N PRO A 145 10.28 26.14 -15.90
CA PRO A 145 9.02 26.75 -15.46
C PRO A 145 7.93 25.70 -15.16
N SER A 146 7.37 25.79 -13.96
CA SER A 146 6.33 24.90 -13.42
C SER A 146 4.94 25.27 -13.96
N ILE A 147 4.41 24.45 -14.86
CA ILE A 147 3.01 24.53 -15.33
C ILE A 147 2.11 23.78 -14.32
N GLY A 148 1.91 24.36 -13.14
CA GLY A 148 1.38 23.66 -11.96
C GLY A 148 -0.14 23.67 -11.71
N ALA A 149 -0.97 24.43 -12.43
CA ALA A 149 -2.32 24.73 -11.93
C ALA A 149 -3.50 24.00 -12.62
N LEU A 150 -3.32 23.26 -13.72
CA LEU A 150 -4.47 22.76 -14.52
C LEU A 150 -4.74 21.25 -14.48
N ARG A 151 -4.04 20.45 -13.67
CA ARG A 151 -4.04 18.98 -13.84
C ARG A 151 -4.73 18.13 -12.75
N SER A 152 -5.14 18.72 -11.62
CA SER A 152 -5.79 17.97 -10.52
C SER A 152 -7.19 17.43 -10.86
N GLY A 153 -7.92 18.05 -11.80
CA GLY A 153 -9.29 17.65 -12.15
C GLY A 153 -9.41 16.32 -12.91
N CYS A 154 -8.43 15.95 -13.74
CA CYS A 154 -8.55 14.80 -14.63
C CYS A 154 -8.36 13.45 -13.92
N ALA A 155 -7.53 13.39 -12.87
CA ALA A 155 -7.23 12.13 -12.17
C ALA A 155 -8.46 11.62 -11.38
N LEU A 156 -9.16 12.50 -10.68
CA LEU A 156 -10.38 12.15 -9.93
C LEU A 156 -11.54 11.71 -10.86
N ALA A 157 -11.66 12.32 -12.05
CA ALA A 157 -12.64 11.91 -13.04
C ALA A 157 -12.36 10.50 -13.60
N LEU A 158 -11.09 10.12 -13.77
CA LEU A 158 -10.69 8.78 -14.24
C LEU A 158 -10.91 7.68 -13.18
N ILE A 159 -10.61 7.96 -11.90
CA ILE A 159 -10.79 6.97 -10.83
C ILE A 159 -12.29 6.66 -10.61
N THR A 160 -13.12 7.70 -10.58
CA THR A 160 -14.57 7.53 -10.41
C THR A 160 -15.21 6.78 -11.57
N SER A 161 -14.80 7.07 -12.81
CA SER A 161 -15.29 6.36 -14.00
C SER A 161 -14.81 4.90 -14.05
N LEU A 162 -13.58 4.59 -13.61
CA LEU A 162 -13.11 3.19 -13.51
C LEU A 162 -13.91 2.38 -12.49
N ALA A 163 -14.19 2.95 -11.31
CA ALA A 163 -14.99 2.31 -10.27
C ALA A 163 -16.43 2.00 -10.75
N LEU A 164 -17.05 2.94 -11.46
CA LEU A 164 -18.36 2.74 -12.08
C LEU A 164 -18.33 1.67 -13.17
N ALA A 165 -17.29 1.64 -14.00
CA ALA A 165 -17.14 0.62 -15.04
C ALA A 165 -17.00 -0.79 -14.46
N ILE A 166 -16.21 -0.97 -13.39
CA ILE A 166 -16.03 -2.24 -12.71
C ILE A 166 -17.35 -2.69 -12.05
N GLY A 167 -18.04 -1.80 -11.35
CA GLY A 167 -19.34 -2.09 -10.74
C GLY A 167 -20.40 -2.49 -11.78
N MET A 168 -20.44 -1.78 -12.92
CA MET A 168 -21.39 -2.06 -14.00
C MET A 168 -21.06 -3.38 -14.73
N TRP A 169 -19.78 -3.73 -14.88
CA TRP A 169 -19.37 -5.02 -15.42
C TRP A 169 -19.79 -6.19 -14.51
N TRP A 170 -19.58 -6.05 -13.19
CA TRP A 170 -19.94 -7.08 -12.22
C TRP A 170 -21.45 -7.34 -12.18
N THR A 171 -22.26 -6.28 -12.15
CA THR A 171 -23.73 -6.39 -12.15
C THR A 171 -24.24 -7.01 -13.45
N ARG A 172 -23.68 -6.62 -14.60
CA ARG A 172 -24.06 -7.18 -15.91
C ARG A 172 -23.70 -8.66 -16.05
N ARG A 173 -22.51 -9.07 -15.55
CA ARG A 173 -22.11 -10.48 -15.52
C ARG A 173 -23.04 -11.31 -14.63
N ARG A 174 -23.43 -10.78 -13.47
CA ARG A 174 -24.36 -11.44 -12.54
C ARG A 174 -25.76 -11.58 -13.15
N ALA A 175 -26.27 -10.55 -13.83
CA ALA A 175 -27.55 -10.61 -14.54
C ALA A 175 -27.55 -11.62 -15.70
N GLY A 176 -26.44 -11.76 -16.43
CA GLY A 176 -26.27 -12.75 -17.49
C GLY A 176 -26.39 -14.19 -16.99
N ASN A 177 -25.73 -14.50 -15.87
CA ASN A 177 -25.81 -15.83 -15.26
C ASN A 177 -27.23 -16.16 -14.80
N LEU A 178 -27.96 -15.21 -14.20
CA LEU A 178 -29.35 -15.41 -13.79
C LEU A 178 -30.30 -15.66 -14.97
N ARG A 179 -30.09 -14.98 -16.11
CA ARG A 179 -30.88 -15.24 -17.33
C ARG A 179 -30.56 -16.62 -17.92
N ALA A 180 -29.29 -17.01 -17.98
CA ALA A 180 -28.89 -18.34 -18.43
C ALA A 180 -29.48 -19.45 -17.54
N GLU A 181 -29.58 -19.22 -16.23
CA GLU A 181 -30.16 -20.17 -15.29
C GLU A 181 -31.70 -20.24 -15.40
N SER A 182 -32.38 -19.10 -15.56
CA SER A 182 -33.84 -19.05 -15.78
C SER A 182 -34.27 -19.80 -17.04
N THR A 183 -33.48 -19.71 -18.13
CA THR A 183 -33.78 -20.42 -19.38
C THR A 183 -33.55 -21.92 -19.26
N ARG A 184 -32.57 -22.36 -18.47
CA ARG A 184 -32.38 -23.79 -18.14
C ARG A 184 -33.55 -24.33 -17.32
N ILE A 185 -33.99 -23.59 -16.30
CA ILE A 185 -35.15 -23.99 -15.47
C ILE A 185 -36.43 -24.08 -16.31
N ARG A 186 -36.65 -23.11 -17.21
CA ARG A 186 -37.81 -23.14 -18.12
C ARG A 186 -37.79 -24.35 -19.06
N LYS A 187 -36.64 -24.64 -19.69
CA LYS A 187 -36.50 -25.83 -20.55
C LYS A 187 -36.65 -27.14 -19.78
N ALA A 188 -36.17 -27.20 -18.54
CA ALA A 188 -36.37 -28.36 -17.67
C ALA A 188 -37.84 -28.54 -17.24
N GLY A 189 -38.61 -27.46 -17.14
CA GLY A 189 -40.06 -27.50 -16.87
C GLY A 189 -40.89 -28.00 -18.05
N GLU A 190 -40.45 -27.76 -19.29
CA GLU A 190 -41.17 -28.19 -20.50
C GLU A 190 -41.02 -29.71 -20.78
N THR A 191 -39.98 -30.38 -20.26
CA THR A 191 -39.72 -31.81 -20.51
C THR A 191 -40.29 -32.78 -19.45
N SER A 192 -40.99 -32.30 -18.41
CA SER A 192 -41.54 -33.19 -17.37
C SER A 192 -42.96 -32.79 -16.94
N PRO A 193 -44.01 -33.12 -17.73
CA PRO A 193 -45.39 -32.72 -17.45
C PRO A 193 -46.12 -33.55 -16.37
N ARG A 194 -45.45 -34.42 -15.58
CA ARG A 194 -46.16 -35.37 -14.70
C ARG A 194 -45.61 -35.60 -13.29
N THR A 195 -44.76 -34.71 -12.78
CA THR A 195 -44.12 -34.87 -11.45
C THR A 195 -44.16 -33.57 -10.64
N THR A 196 -45.34 -32.97 -10.42
CA THR A 196 -45.40 -31.58 -9.94
C THR A 196 -46.44 -31.35 -8.83
N SER A 197 -46.07 -31.75 -7.62
CA SER A 197 -46.57 -31.13 -6.38
C SER A 197 -45.50 -31.20 -5.28
N SER A 198 -44.88 -32.36 -5.07
CA SER A 198 -43.86 -32.52 -4.02
C SER A 198 -42.53 -31.81 -4.32
N SER A 199 -42.10 -31.75 -5.58
CA SER A 199 -40.85 -31.12 -6.02
C SER A 199 -40.88 -29.59 -5.92
N LEU A 200 -42.06 -28.97 -6.10
CA LEU A 200 -42.21 -27.52 -6.00
C LEU A 200 -42.04 -27.06 -4.54
N ILE A 201 -42.61 -27.81 -3.59
CA ILE A 201 -42.50 -27.54 -2.15
C ILE A 201 -41.04 -27.67 -1.70
N SER A 202 -40.27 -28.64 -2.22
CA SER A 202 -38.85 -28.77 -1.88
C SER A 202 -38.02 -27.61 -2.42
N ILE A 203 -38.29 -27.15 -3.65
CA ILE A 203 -37.58 -26.02 -4.25
C ILE A 203 -37.89 -24.74 -3.47
N GLU A 204 -39.15 -24.51 -3.09
CA GLU A 204 -39.54 -23.33 -2.31
C GLU A 204 -38.84 -23.30 -0.94
N ARG A 205 -38.79 -24.45 -0.24
CA ARG A 205 -38.03 -24.56 1.02
C ARG A 205 -36.55 -24.27 0.82
N GLN A 206 -35.96 -24.78 -0.25
CA GLN A 206 -34.54 -24.57 -0.54
C GLN A 206 -34.22 -23.11 -0.88
N VAL A 207 -35.11 -22.43 -1.61
CA VAL A 207 -34.98 -21.00 -1.91
C VAL A 207 -35.13 -20.16 -0.63
N ARG A 208 -36.13 -20.44 0.21
CA ARG A 208 -36.29 -19.74 1.51
C ARG A 208 -35.08 -19.94 2.42
N ALA A 209 -34.54 -21.16 2.50
CA ALA A 209 -33.35 -21.45 3.30
C ALA A 209 -32.12 -20.69 2.79
N ARG A 210 -31.92 -20.61 1.46
CA ARG A 210 -30.83 -19.81 0.88
C ARG A 210 -31.01 -18.32 1.11
N LEU A 211 -32.24 -17.80 1.02
CA LEU A 211 -32.52 -16.40 1.28
C LEU A 211 -32.18 -16.02 2.74
N ALA A 212 -32.58 -16.86 3.69
CA ALA A 212 -32.24 -16.70 5.11
C ALA A 212 -30.72 -16.77 5.37
N GLN A 213 -30.00 -17.64 4.65
CA GLN A 213 -28.54 -17.73 4.77
C GLN A 213 -27.85 -16.47 4.23
N VAL A 214 -28.34 -15.90 3.12
CA VAL A 214 -27.78 -14.67 2.54
C VAL A 214 -28.09 -13.45 3.42
N SER A 215 -29.27 -13.36 4.01
CA SER A 215 -29.60 -12.26 4.94
C SER A 215 -28.75 -12.31 6.21
N ALA A 216 -28.57 -13.50 6.81
CA ALA A 216 -27.69 -13.67 7.97
C ALA A 216 -26.22 -13.33 7.65
N ALA A 217 -25.75 -13.66 6.44
CA ALA A 217 -24.42 -13.28 5.99
C ALA A 217 -24.29 -11.75 5.80
N ALA A 218 -25.33 -11.08 5.31
CA ALA A 218 -25.35 -9.61 5.19
C ALA A 218 -25.29 -8.93 6.56
N GLU A 219 -26.10 -9.38 7.52
CA GLU A 219 -26.06 -8.89 8.91
C GLU A 219 -24.69 -9.09 9.56
N SER A 220 -24.04 -10.25 9.31
CA SER A 220 -22.68 -10.49 9.81
C SER A 220 -21.63 -9.58 9.16
N ALA A 221 -21.85 -9.14 7.92
CA ALA A 221 -20.95 -8.22 7.24
C ALA A 221 -21.08 -6.81 7.82
N ASP A 222 -22.31 -6.36 8.11
CA ASP A 222 -22.56 -5.05 8.73
C ASP A 222 -21.92 -4.96 10.12
N LEU A 223 -22.01 -6.03 10.93
CA LEU A 223 -21.32 -6.09 12.23
C LEU A 223 -19.80 -5.96 12.08
N ARG A 224 -19.20 -6.59 11.06
CA ARG A 224 -17.75 -6.50 10.81
C ARG A 224 -17.33 -5.10 10.37
N VAL A 225 -18.18 -4.37 9.65
CA VAL A 225 -17.92 -2.98 9.28
C VAL A 225 -17.91 -2.10 10.54
N ALA A 226 -18.88 -2.28 11.44
CA ALA A 226 -18.92 -1.55 12.72
C ALA A 226 -17.70 -1.83 13.60
N ASP A 227 -17.25 -3.10 13.69
CA ASP A 227 -16.02 -3.46 14.41
C ASP A 227 -14.79 -2.78 13.79
N LEU A 228 -14.70 -2.74 12.45
CA LEU A 228 -13.59 -2.11 11.74
C LEU A 228 -13.57 -0.59 11.94
N GLU A 229 -14.74 0.04 12.00
CA GLU A 229 -14.87 1.47 12.32
C GLU A 229 -14.43 1.77 13.75
N ALA A 230 -14.80 0.92 14.71
CA ALA A 230 -14.37 1.04 16.10
C ALA A 230 -12.84 0.87 16.24
N ASP A 231 -12.26 -0.11 15.55
CA ASP A 231 -10.81 -0.31 15.51
C ASP A 231 -10.08 0.87 14.88
N MET A 232 -10.61 1.44 13.80
CA MET A 232 -10.06 2.64 13.16
C MET A 232 -10.13 3.88 14.08
N ALA A 233 -11.22 4.04 14.85
CA ALA A 233 -11.32 5.11 15.83
C ALA A 233 -10.27 4.96 16.94
N LYS A 234 -10.06 3.74 17.45
CA LYS A 234 -9.02 3.44 18.44
C LYS A 234 -7.62 3.65 17.91
N LEU A 235 -7.39 3.37 16.61
CA LEU A 235 -6.12 3.63 15.96
C LEU A 235 -5.84 5.14 15.87
N ARG A 236 -6.83 5.95 15.48
CA ARG A 236 -6.73 7.42 15.44
C ARG A 236 -6.37 7.99 16.81
N GLU A 237 -7.07 7.55 17.86
CA GLU A 237 -6.79 7.99 19.23
C GLU A 237 -5.36 7.68 19.69
N ARG A 238 -4.79 6.54 19.25
CA ARG A 238 -3.39 6.18 19.54
C ARG A 238 -2.40 7.05 18.78
N VAL A 239 -2.70 7.39 17.53
CA VAL A 239 -1.88 8.29 16.71
C VAL A 239 -1.87 9.69 17.32
N ASP A 240 -3.04 10.22 17.70
CA ASP A 240 -3.17 11.53 18.33
C ASP A 240 -2.38 11.61 19.65
N ARG A 241 -2.47 10.57 20.49
CA ARG A 241 -1.67 10.46 21.72
C ARG A 241 -0.16 10.41 21.46
N ALA A 242 0.27 9.72 20.40
CA ALA A 242 1.68 9.64 20.03
C ALA A 242 2.19 10.99 19.51
N GLU A 243 1.41 11.68 18.67
CA GLU A 243 1.75 13.03 18.19
C GLU A 243 1.84 14.03 19.34
N GLN A 244 0.91 13.98 20.29
CA GLN A 244 0.91 14.86 21.45
C GLN A 244 2.15 14.60 22.33
N GLY A 245 2.47 13.33 22.61
CA GLY A 245 3.69 12.99 23.35
C GLY A 245 4.98 13.45 22.64
N HIS A 246 5.01 13.44 21.30
CA HIS A 246 6.14 13.98 20.54
C HIS A 246 6.26 15.50 20.67
N ARG A 247 5.14 16.24 20.61
CA ARG A 247 5.13 17.70 20.83
C ARG A 247 5.59 18.07 22.23
N ASP A 248 5.12 17.35 23.25
CA ASP A 248 5.52 17.57 24.64
C ASP A 248 7.02 17.32 24.83
N ALA A 249 7.57 16.27 24.22
CA ALA A 249 9.01 15.99 24.26
C ALA A 249 9.84 17.10 23.58
N LEU A 250 9.37 17.66 22.46
CA LEU A 250 10.03 18.78 21.79
C LEU A 250 10.01 20.05 22.65
N LEU A 251 8.90 20.34 23.32
CA LEU A 251 8.81 21.48 24.26
C LEU A 251 9.79 21.32 25.43
N LEU A 252 9.88 20.12 26.01
CA LEU A 252 10.79 19.83 27.10
C LEU A 252 12.27 19.94 26.67
N ALA A 253 12.59 19.42 25.48
CA ALA A 253 13.93 19.58 24.89
C ALA A 253 14.30 21.06 24.66
N HIS A 254 13.35 21.87 24.17
CA HIS A 254 13.55 23.30 23.99
C HIS A 254 13.76 24.03 25.34
N GLN A 255 12.98 23.71 26.36
CA GLN A 255 13.15 24.28 27.71
C GLN A 255 14.51 23.92 28.32
N LEU A 256 14.97 22.68 28.17
CA LEU A 256 16.30 22.26 28.61
C LEU A 256 17.41 23.02 27.88
N PHE A 257 17.25 23.24 26.58
CA PHE A 257 18.22 24.00 25.80
C PHE A 257 18.32 25.46 26.25
N GLU A 258 17.18 26.12 26.51
CA GLU A 258 17.14 27.48 27.06
C GLU A 258 17.75 27.55 28.47
N ALA A 259 17.46 26.57 29.34
CA ALA A 259 18.07 26.49 30.67
C ALA A 259 19.60 26.34 30.59
N LEU A 260 20.11 25.48 29.71
CA LEU A 260 21.54 25.31 29.46
C LEU A 260 22.21 26.57 28.88
N ARG A 261 21.47 27.30 28.04
CA ARG A 261 21.93 28.57 27.47
C ARG A 261 22.05 29.65 28.55
N ALA A 262 21.06 29.74 29.44
CA ALA A 262 21.06 30.66 30.56
C ALA A 262 22.14 30.32 31.60
N SER A 263 22.49 29.04 31.78
CA SER A 263 23.53 28.59 32.70
C SER A 263 24.95 28.64 32.13
N ARG A 264 25.15 29.15 30.90
CA ARG A 264 26.52 29.34 30.41
C ARG A 264 27.25 30.30 31.36
N PRO A 265 28.38 29.90 31.94
CA PRO A 265 29.12 30.77 32.84
C PRO A 265 29.44 32.07 32.08
N ALA A 266 29.23 33.21 32.74
CA ALA A 266 29.59 34.50 32.22
C ALA A 266 31.03 34.42 31.71
N GLU A 267 31.23 34.88 30.48
CA GLU A 267 32.51 34.92 29.79
C GLU A 267 33.57 35.45 30.76
N VAL A 268 34.52 34.60 31.15
CA VAL A 268 35.63 34.99 32.00
C VAL A 268 36.51 35.87 31.14
N VAL A 269 36.28 37.18 31.18
CA VAL A 269 37.14 38.18 30.56
C VAL A 269 38.45 38.13 31.34
N VAL A 270 39.46 37.48 30.76
CA VAL A 270 40.83 37.52 31.27
C VAL A 270 41.37 38.89 30.90
N ILE A 271 41.43 39.80 31.88
CA ILE A 271 42.13 41.07 31.74
C ILE A 271 43.62 40.76 31.93
N GLU A 272 44.37 40.66 30.82
CA GLU A 272 45.84 40.67 30.88
C GLU A 272 46.29 42.10 31.24
N GLU A 273 46.61 42.32 32.52
CA GLU A 273 47.39 43.49 32.94
C GLU A 273 48.84 43.29 32.49
N SER A 274 49.21 43.98 31.41
CA SER A 274 50.61 44.09 30.99
C SER A 274 51.39 44.88 32.04
N TYR A 275 52.18 44.19 32.85
CA TYR A 275 53.20 44.81 33.69
C TYR A 275 54.39 45.20 32.80
N ASP A 276 54.47 46.48 32.46
CA ASP A 276 55.70 47.07 31.91
C ASP A 276 56.73 47.16 33.04
N ALA A 277 57.88 46.50 32.83
CA ALA A 277 59.04 46.50 33.72
C ALA A 277 60.09 47.52 33.27
#